data_AF-A0A838FJK3-F1
#
_entry.id   AF-A0A838FJK3-F1
#
_cell.length_a   1.000
_cell.length_b   1.000
_cell.length_c   1.000
_cell.angle_alpha   90.00
_cell.angle_beta   90.00
_cell.angle_gamma   90.00
#
_symmetry.space_group_name_H-M   'P 1'
#
loop_
_entity.id
_entity.type
_entity.pdbx_description
1 polymer ?
#
loop_
_entity_poly.entity_id
_entity_poly.type
_entity_poly.pdbx_seq_one_letter_code
_entity_poly.pdbx_strand_id
1 'polypeptide(L)'
;MVVTAPTALETIYGLARQVSVQPTAKAGLAWYRRLFAGPLVRVLPFGGPASLLAGELRARHPLPPTGARRDERPKAERRVAWVLDIQIAATAWTAGYGLATRNRRDFELLRDLIADLHPRATPLEVLGPPGEEPLG
;
A
#
# COMPACT_ATOMS: atom_id res chain seq x y z
N MET A 1 -4.21 14.65 4.88
CA MET A 1 -3.61 13.50 4.17
C MET A 1 -4.50 12.28 4.34
N VAL A 2 -4.62 11.42 3.33
CA VAL A 2 -5.41 10.17 3.40
C VAL A 2 -4.46 8.99 3.28
N VAL A 3 -4.62 7.98 4.14
CA VAL A 3 -3.77 6.79 4.17
C VAL A 3 -4.64 5.56 4.34
N THR A 4 -4.33 4.45 3.66
CA THR A 4 -5.06 3.19 3.89
C THR A 4 -4.65 2.55 5.21
N ALA A 5 -5.56 1.86 5.90
CA ALA A 5 -5.23 1.12 7.12
C ALA A 5 -4.08 0.10 6.91
N PRO A 6 -4.00 -0.65 5.79
CA PRO A 6 -2.84 -1.50 5.49
C PRO A 6 -1.51 -0.71 5.40
N THR A 7 -1.48 0.47 4.76
CA THR A 7 -0.29 1.33 4.74
C THR A 7 0.12 1.80 6.15
N ALA A 8 -0.87 2.12 6.99
CA ALA A 8 -0.62 2.50 8.38
C ALA A 8 0.01 1.33 9.17
N LEU A 9 -0.49 0.12 8.97
CA LEU A 9 0.05 -1.11 9.54
C LEU A 9 1.50 -1.33 9.12
N GLU A 10 1.80 -1.26 7.82
CA GLU A 10 3.17 -1.45 7.31
C GLU A 10 4.14 -0.43 7.88
N THR A 11 3.73 0.83 7.94
CA THR A 11 4.60 1.91 8.43
C THR A 11 4.85 1.77 9.93
N ILE A 12 3.82 1.45 10.72
CA ILE A 12 3.98 1.18 12.16
C ILE A 12 4.86 -0.04 12.39
N TYR A 13 4.69 -1.12 11.63
CA TYR A 13 5.53 -2.31 11.71
C TYR A 13 7.00 -1.97 11.45
N GLY A 14 7.29 -1.25 10.36
CA GLY A 14 8.65 -0.84 10.01
C GLY A 14 9.30 0.02 11.10
N LEU A 15 8.58 1.03 11.60
CA LEU A 15 9.06 1.88 12.69
C LEU A 15 9.28 1.10 13.99
N ALA A 16 8.35 0.19 14.36
CA ALA A 16 8.48 -0.62 15.56
C ALA A 16 9.67 -1.59 15.48
N ARG A 17 9.89 -2.22 14.31
CA ARG A 17 11.06 -3.07 14.03
C ARG A 17 12.36 -2.25 14.08
N GLN A 18 12.35 -1.01 13.61
CA GLN A 18 13.52 -0.14 13.74
C GLN A 18 13.83 0.18 15.21
N VAL A 19 12.82 0.43 16.05
CA VAL A 19 13.02 0.68 17.49
C VAL A 19 13.67 -0.51 18.19
N SER A 20 13.35 -1.76 17.80
CA SER A 20 13.99 -2.94 18.40
C SER A 20 15.48 -3.07 18.07
N VAL A 21 15.94 -2.44 16.98
CA VAL A 21 17.36 -2.42 16.58
C VAL A 21 18.06 -1.15 17.06
N GLN A 22 17.34 -0.02 17.07
CA GLN A 22 17.84 1.31 17.37
C GLN A 22 16.89 2.03 18.34
N PRO A 23 17.13 1.95 19.67
CA PRO A 23 16.22 2.53 20.66
C PRO A 23 16.00 4.05 20.52
N THR A 24 16.94 4.78 19.93
CA THR A 24 16.81 6.22 19.65
C THR A 24 15.68 6.53 18.65
N ALA A 25 15.25 5.56 17.84
CA ALA A 25 14.11 5.69 16.93
C ALA A 25 12.75 5.77 17.67
N LYS A 26 12.70 5.54 18.99
CA LYS A 26 11.47 5.56 19.80
C LYS A 26 10.71 6.89 19.68
N ALA A 27 11.44 8.00 19.59
CA ALA A 27 10.86 9.32 19.39
C ALA A 27 10.08 9.42 18.05
N GLY A 28 10.64 8.85 16.97
CA GLY A 28 10.00 8.80 15.65
C GLY A 28 8.71 7.98 15.66
N LEU A 29 8.72 6.79 16.27
CA LEU A 29 7.52 5.98 16.43
C LEU A 29 6.43 6.70 17.24
N ALA A 30 6.81 7.36 18.34
CA ALA A 30 5.86 8.10 19.17
C ALA A 30 5.26 9.30 18.42
N TRP A 31 6.08 10.03 17.64
CA TRP A 31 5.61 11.11 16.77
C TRP A 31 4.61 10.59 15.72
N TYR A 32 4.94 9.49 15.05
CA TYR A 32 4.09 8.91 14.00
C TYR A 32 2.73 8.45 14.56
N ARG A 33 2.70 7.84 15.76
CA ARG A 33 1.45 7.49 16.45
C ARG A 33 0.58 8.71 16.74
N ARG A 34 1.17 9.82 17.20
CA ARG A 34 0.43 11.08 17.43
C ARG A 34 -0.11 11.66 16.12
N LEU A 35 0.65 11.58 15.03
CA LEU A 35 0.19 12.03 13.71
C LEU A 35 -1.09 11.29 13.27
N PHE A 36 -1.14 9.97 13.46
CA PHE A 36 -2.31 9.13 13.11
C PHE A 36 -3.49 9.28 14.08
N ALA A 37 -3.24 9.70 15.32
CA ALA A 37 -4.29 10.02 16.29
C ALA A 37 -4.87 11.44 16.10
N GLY A 38 -4.19 12.29 15.33
CA GLY A 38 -4.60 13.67 15.08
C GLY A 38 -5.48 13.83 13.83
N PRO A 39 -6.02 15.04 13.60
CA PRO A 39 -6.93 15.32 12.48
C PRO A 39 -6.23 15.44 11.12
N LEU A 40 -4.89 15.44 11.09
CA LEU A 40 -4.10 15.64 9.86
C LEU A 40 -4.11 14.42 8.94
N VAL A 41 -4.43 13.24 9.47
CA VAL A 41 -4.45 11.97 8.75
C VAL A 41 -5.82 11.32 8.88
N ARG A 42 -6.48 11.11 7.74
CA ARG A 42 -7.65 10.23 7.66
C ARG A 42 -7.21 8.84 7.26
N VAL A 43 -7.51 7.85 8.09
CA VAL A 43 -7.24 6.44 7.79
C VAL A 43 -8.45 5.83 7.10
N LEU A 44 -8.27 5.30 5.88
CA LEU A 44 -9.31 4.55 5.18
C LEU A 44 -9.34 3.10 5.71
N PRO A 45 -10.49 2.62 6.21
CA PRO A 45 -10.59 1.27 6.74
C PRO A 45 -10.52 0.23 5.60
N PHE A 46 -9.88 -0.90 5.87
CA PHE A 46 -10.02 -2.10 5.04
C PHE A 46 -11.34 -2.80 5.39
N GLY A 47 -12.41 -2.43 4.68
CA GLY A 47 -13.77 -2.91 4.91
C GLY A 47 -14.24 -3.95 3.90
N GLY A 48 -15.54 -4.30 3.95
CA GLY A 48 -16.15 -5.35 3.13
C GLY A 48 -15.89 -5.24 1.62
N PRO A 49 -16.15 -4.09 0.96
CA PRO A 49 -15.87 -3.96 -0.48
C PRO A 49 -14.40 -4.17 -0.83
N ALA A 50 -13.48 -3.60 -0.02
CA ALA A 50 -12.05 -3.75 -0.22
C ALA A 50 -11.58 -5.20 -0.01
N SER A 51 -12.18 -5.92 0.95
CA SER A 51 -11.80 -7.31 1.23
C SER A 51 -12.23 -8.28 0.15
N LEU A 52 -13.42 -8.07 -0.45
CA LEU A 52 -13.88 -8.85 -1.60
C LEU A 52 -12.94 -8.67 -2.80
N LEU A 53 -12.65 -7.42 -3.18
CA LEU A 53 -11.74 -7.12 -4.27
C LEU A 53 -10.32 -7.65 -3.99
N ALA A 54 -9.80 -7.49 -2.78
CA ALA A 54 -8.49 -8.02 -2.41
C ALA A 54 -8.44 -9.56 -2.55
N GLY A 55 -9.53 -10.26 -2.24
CA GLY A 55 -9.65 -11.70 -2.45
C GLY A 55 -9.55 -12.09 -3.92
N GLU A 56 -10.27 -11.39 -4.80
CA GLU A 56 -10.24 -11.61 -6.25
C GLU A 56 -8.87 -11.31 -6.86
N LEU A 57 -8.25 -10.19 -6.47
CA LEU A 57 -6.89 -9.83 -6.90
C LEU A 57 -5.87 -10.88 -6.47
N ARG A 58 -5.95 -11.35 -5.23
CA ARG A 58 -5.06 -12.40 -4.72
C ARG A 58 -5.26 -13.74 -5.44
N ALA A 59 -6.49 -14.07 -5.84
CA ALA A 59 -6.76 -15.28 -6.60
C ALA A 59 -6.14 -15.20 -8.02
N ARG A 60 -6.23 -14.04 -8.67
CA ARG A 60 -5.62 -13.82 -10.00
C ARG A 60 -4.10 -13.74 -9.96
N HIS A 61 -3.54 -13.13 -8.92
CA HIS A 61 -2.11 -12.89 -8.80
C HIS A 61 -1.59 -13.26 -7.39
N PRO A 62 -1.45 -14.55 -7.07
CA PRO A 62 -1.19 -15.03 -5.71
C PRO A 62 0.24 -14.78 -5.20
N LEU A 63 1.17 -14.44 -6.08
CA LEU A 63 2.58 -14.21 -5.78
C LEU A 63 2.98 -12.80 -6.25
N PRO A 64 3.97 -12.14 -5.63
CA PRO A 64 4.47 -10.87 -6.16
C PRO A 64 5.03 -11.06 -7.58
N PRO A 65 4.94 -10.03 -8.44
CA PRO A 65 5.55 -10.07 -9.76
C PRO A 65 7.05 -10.34 -9.65
N THR A 66 7.56 -11.21 -10.52
CA THR A 66 8.99 -11.52 -10.56
C THR A 66 9.78 -10.35 -11.16
N GLY A 67 10.88 -9.95 -10.51
CA GLY A 67 11.85 -9.03 -11.11
C GLY A 67 12.02 -7.67 -10.43
N ALA A 68 11.60 -7.47 -9.18
CA ALA A 68 12.19 -6.43 -8.35
C ALA A 68 13.65 -6.81 -8.05
N ARG A 69 14.58 -6.47 -8.95
CA ARG A 69 16.01 -6.81 -8.92
C ARG A 69 16.76 -6.31 -7.65
N ARG A 70 16.06 -5.65 -6.73
CA ARG A 70 16.58 -5.00 -5.52
C ARG A 70 15.79 -5.31 -4.24
N ASP A 71 14.80 -6.20 -4.29
CA ASP A 71 14.06 -6.55 -3.07
C ASP A 71 14.81 -7.63 -2.26
N GLU A 72 15.63 -7.17 -1.32
CA GLU A 72 16.45 -8.00 -0.43
C GLU A 72 15.65 -8.68 0.68
N ARG A 73 14.35 -8.40 0.80
CA ARG A 73 13.51 -9.03 1.84
C ARG A 73 13.47 -10.55 1.67
N PRO A 74 13.43 -11.34 2.77
CA PRO A 74 13.19 -12.77 2.71
C PRO A 74 11.91 -13.12 1.94
N LYS A 75 11.87 -14.31 1.31
CA LYS A 75 10.72 -14.77 0.50
C LYS A 75 9.37 -14.67 1.23
N ALA A 76 9.35 -14.97 2.54
CA ALA A 76 8.15 -14.88 3.34
C ALA A 76 7.69 -13.43 3.52
N GLU A 77 8.61 -12.51 3.82
CA GLU A 77 8.33 -11.07 3.95
C GLU A 77 7.83 -10.48 2.62
N ARG A 78 8.41 -10.88 1.48
CA ARG A 78 7.92 -10.44 0.15
C ARG A 78 6.48 -10.86 -0.13
N ARG A 79 6.08 -12.06 0.30
CA ARG A 79 4.70 -12.54 0.16
C ARG A 79 3.74 -11.75 1.04
N VAL A 80 4.17 -11.41 2.25
CA VAL A 80 3.36 -10.56 3.16
C VAL A 80 3.22 -9.16 2.58
N ALA A 81 4.30 -8.55 2.12
CA ALA A 81 4.28 -7.24 1.46
C ALA A 81 3.33 -7.24 0.26
N TRP A 82 3.38 -8.27 -0.60
CA TRP A 82 2.45 -8.39 -1.72
C TRP A 82 0.98 -8.44 -1.30
N VAL A 83 0.67 -9.17 -0.23
CA VAL A 83 -0.70 -9.21 0.32
C VAL A 83 -1.13 -7.82 0.82
N LEU A 84 -0.20 -7.05 1.41
CA LEU A 84 -0.49 -5.70 1.86
C LEU A 84 -0.67 -4.75 0.68
N ASP A 85 0.17 -4.81 -0.36
CA ASP A 85 0.00 -4.03 -1.59
C ASP A 85 -1.38 -4.27 -2.24
N ILE A 86 -1.84 -5.52 -2.30
CA ILE A 86 -3.20 -5.87 -2.75
C ILE A 86 -4.26 -5.17 -1.89
N GLN A 87 -4.13 -5.22 -0.56
CA GLN A 87 -5.09 -4.58 0.34
C GLN A 87 -5.07 -3.06 0.23
N ILE A 88 -3.90 -2.45 0.02
CA ILE A 88 -3.75 -1.01 -0.19
C ILE A 88 -4.48 -0.61 -1.48
N ALA A 89 -4.19 -1.29 -2.60
CA ALA A 89 -4.82 -1.01 -3.88
C ALA A 89 -6.34 -1.15 -3.83
N ALA A 90 -6.83 -2.25 -3.23
CA ALA A 90 -8.26 -2.47 -3.07
C ALA A 90 -8.91 -1.41 -2.16
N THR A 91 -8.26 -1.02 -1.06
CA THR A 91 -8.77 0.03 -0.16
C THR A 91 -8.84 1.38 -0.87
N ALA A 92 -7.77 1.78 -1.57
CA ALA A 92 -7.71 3.05 -2.27
C ALA A 92 -8.79 3.13 -3.36
N TRP A 93 -8.87 2.12 -4.22
CA TRP A 93 -9.82 2.09 -5.32
C TRP A 93 -11.27 2.07 -4.85
N THR A 94 -11.63 1.20 -3.91
CA THR A 94 -13.02 1.13 -3.39
C THR A 94 -13.44 2.39 -2.64
N ALA A 95 -12.49 3.16 -2.08
CA ALA A 95 -12.75 4.44 -1.46
C ALA A 95 -12.73 5.62 -2.44
N GLY A 96 -12.44 5.39 -3.72
CA GLY A 96 -12.39 6.42 -4.77
C GLY A 96 -11.15 7.31 -4.72
N TYR A 97 -10.01 6.80 -4.24
CA TYR A 97 -8.74 7.52 -4.17
C TYR A 97 -7.70 6.96 -5.14
N GLY A 98 -6.91 7.86 -5.71
CA GLY A 98 -5.62 7.50 -6.33
C GLY A 98 -4.57 7.12 -5.29
N LEU A 99 -3.48 6.53 -5.76
CA LEU A 99 -2.43 5.95 -4.93
C LEU A 99 -1.07 6.54 -5.29
N ALA A 100 -0.50 7.33 -4.37
CA ALA A 100 0.86 7.86 -4.49
C ALA A 100 1.87 6.84 -3.96
N THR A 101 2.79 6.37 -4.81
CA THR A 101 3.75 5.33 -4.44
C THR A 101 5.06 5.42 -5.20
N ARG A 102 6.14 4.95 -4.56
CA ARG A 102 7.41 4.68 -5.24
C ARG A 102 7.42 3.29 -5.90
N ASN A 103 6.54 2.38 -5.47
CA ASN A 103 6.41 1.05 -6.05
C ASN A 103 5.45 1.05 -7.25
N ARG A 104 5.70 1.93 -8.23
CA ARG A 104 4.75 2.16 -9.34
C ARG A 104 4.41 0.88 -10.10
N ARG A 105 5.41 0.07 -10.43
CA ARG A 105 5.25 -1.15 -11.22
C ARG A 105 4.21 -2.11 -10.63
N ASP A 106 4.28 -2.37 -9.33
CA ASP A 106 3.38 -3.33 -8.68
C ASP A 106 1.96 -2.78 -8.59
N PHE A 107 1.81 -1.47 -8.33
CA PHE A 107 0.50 -0.84 -8.29
C PHE A 107 -0.11 -0.59 -9.68
N GLU A 108 0.69 -0.41 -10.72
CA GLU A 108 0.24 -0.39 -12.12
C GLU A 108 -0.28 -1.77 -12.54
N LEU A 109 0.40 -2.85 -12.14
CA LEU A 109 -0.12 -4.22 -12.31
C LEU A 109 -1.46 -4.41 -11.58
N LEU A 110 -1.58 -3.94 -10.33
CA LEU A 110 -2.83 -4.03 -9.58
C LEU A 110 -3.95 -3.19 -10.21
N ARG A 111 -3.65 -2.00 -10.73
CA ARG A 111 -4.60 -1.18 -11.51
C ARG A 111 -5.14 -1.98 -12.69
N ASP A 112 -4.27 -2.62 -13.46
CA ASP A 112 -4.67 -3.35 -14.67
C ASP A 112 -5.54 -4.57 -14.29
N LEU A 113 -5.18 -5.29 -13.23
CA LEU A 113 -6.01 -6.39 -12.69
C LEU A 113 -7.39 -5.91 -12.22
N ILE A 114 -7.48 -4.73 -11.59
CA ILE A 114 -8.75 -4.11 -11.18
C ILE A 114 -9.57 -3.74 -12.41
N ALA A 115 -8.95 -3.15 -13.44
CA ALA A 115 -9.63 -2.78 -14.68
C ALA A 115 -10.20 -4.02 -15.40
N ASP A 116 -9.48 -5.14 -15.39
CA ASP A 116 -9.96 -6.41 -15.95
C ASP A 116 -11.13 -7.02 -15.15
N LEU A 117 -11.18 -6.81 -13.82
CA LEU A 117 -12.29 -7.25 -12.98
C LEU A 117 -13.52 -6.34 -13.13
N HIS A 118 -13.28 -5.04 -13.35
CA HIS A 118 -14.31 -4.00 -13.38
C HIS A 118 -14.16 -3.09 -14.62
N PRO A 119 -14.42 -3.59 -15.84
CA PRO A 119 -14.09 -2.91 -17.09
C PRO A 119 -14.87 -1.61 -17.36
N ARG A 120 -15.94 -1.36 -16.59
CA ARG A 120 -16.75 -0.13 -16.70
C ARG A 120 -16.47 0.89 -15.59
N ALA A 121 -15.61 0.54 -14.64
CA ALA A 121 -15.28 1.42 -13.53
C ALA A 121 -14.10 2.34 -13.89
N THR A 122 -13.96 3.44 -13.16
CA THR A 122 -12.77 4.29 -13.29
C THR A 122 -11.55 3.50 -12.81
N PRO A 123 -10.45 3.44 -13.58
CA PRO A 123 -9.23 2.75 -13.17
C PRO A 123 -8.62 3.36 -11.90
N LEU A 124 -7.86 2.55 -11.15
CA LEU A 124 -7.04 3.06 -10.06
C LEU A 124 -5.96 4.01 -10.62
N GLU A 125 -5.99 5.27 -10.18
CA GLU A 125 -4.93 6.22 -10.51
C GLU A 125 -3.68 5.90 -9.69
N VAL A 126 -2.54 5.67 -10.36
CA VAL A 126 -1.24 5.41 -9.72
C VAL A 126 -0.33 6.60 -9.98
N LEU A 127 -0.06 7.35 -8.92
CA LEU A 127 0.73 8.57 -8.94
C LEU A 127 2.17 8.28 -8.50
N GLY A 128 3.11 8.97 -9.14
CA GLY A 128 4.47 9.09 -8.58
C GLY A 128 4.42 9.76 -7.21
N PRO A 129 5.52 9.68 -6.42
CA PRO A 129 5.62 10.45 -5.20
C PRO A 129 5.42 11.95 -5.48
N PRO A 130 4.81 12.71 -4.54
CA PRO A 130 4.61 14.14 -4.74
C PRO A 130 5.94 14.84 -5.03
N GLY A 131 6.03 15.53 -6.17
CA GLY A 131 7.23 16.24 -6.64
C GLY A 131 8.00 15.56 -7.77
N GLU A 132 7.61 14.37 -8.22
CA GLU A 132 8.10 13.79 -9.48
C GLU A 132 7.12 14.12 -10.61
N GLU A 133 7.49 15.06 -11.50
CA GLU A 133 6.71 15.30 -12.73
C GLU A 133 6.75 14.08 -13.65
N PRO A 134 5.67 13.80 -14.40
CA PRO A 134 5.70 12.74 -15.40
C PRO A 134 6.78 13.08 -16.44
N LEU A 135 7.75 12.17 -16.62
CA LEU A 135 8.63 12.23 -17.77
C LEU A 135 7.75 12.13 -19.03
N GLY A 136 7.68 13.24 -19.77
CA GLY A 136 7.00 13.32 -21.06
C GLY A 136 7.68 12.50 -22.15
#